data_AF-A0A1H9MLL7-F1
#
_entry.id   AF-A0A1H9MLL7-F1
#
_cell.length_a   1.000
_cell.length_b   1.000
_cell.length_c   1.000
_cell.angle_alpha   90.00
_cell.angle_beta   90.00
_cell.angle_gamma   90.00
#
_symmetry.space_group_name_H-M   'P 1'
#
loop_
_entity.id
_entity.type
_entity.pdbx_description
1 polymer ?
#
loop_
_entity_poly.entity_id
_entity_poly.type
_entity_poly.pdbx_seq_one_letter_code
_entity_poly.pdbx_strand_id
1 'polypeptide(L)'
;MPLARRLSPMAIEIIIGLPHLREGPILNRARAMQVSTLISANALSRWNRSKGWPEWRGWRLDLLKNADGLSSLSLDSAGFVALSHYRGYPWATEEYLDLAASYPFRWFASMDYCVEPEIAPDREEVRDRISRTIRVNRDCWRGAHDRGIAHRFMPVMQGRVASDYEFCIDALGDIIDAVPLIGIGSMCRRPVGGSDGVIAIFEHIDRILGEGTMVHGFGIKGTVLSKLRGLEHRIQTVDSQAFGIASRIEAR
;
A
#
# COMPACT_ATOMS: atom_id res chain seq x y z
N MET A 1 18.77 -25.66 26.25
CA MET A 1 18.82 -24.27 25.73
C MET A 1 19.13 -24.31 24.24
N PRO A 2 18.16 -24.15 23.34
CA PRO A 2 18.46 -23.98 21.93
C PRO A 2 18.94 -22.54 21.71
N LEU A 3 20.11 -22.38 21.09
CA LEU A 3 20.62 -21.09 20.62
C LEU A 3 19.56 -20.45 19.72
N ALA A 4 19.06 -19.29 20.13
CA ALA A 4 18.31 -18.41 19.26
C ALA A 4 19.18 -18.12 18.02
N ARG A 5 18.73 -18.61 16.86
CA ARG A 5 19.25 -18.19 15.56
C ARG A 5 19.09 -16.68 15.51
N ARG A 6 20.18 -15.94 15.70
CA ARG A 6 20.23 -14.51 15.36
C ARG A 6 19.96 -14.44 13.86
N LEU A 7 18.73 -14.09 13.48
CA LEU A 7 18.41 -13.68 12.13
C LEU A 7 19.32 -12.48 11.85
N SER A 8 20.16 -12.58 10.82
CA SER A 8 20.83 -11.40 10.27
C SER A 8 19.77 -10.33 10.01
N PRO A 9 19.99 -9.05 10.36
CA PRO A 9 18.99 -8.02 10.10
C PRO A 9 18.68 -8.01 8.61
N MET A 10 17.45 -8.42 8.26
CA MET A 10 16.99 -8.38 6.87
C MET A 10 16.87 -6.92 6.49
N ALA A 11 17.59 -6.49 5.46
CA ALA A 11 17.46 -5.13 4.96
C ALA A 11 16.00 -4.84 4.57
N ILE A 12 15.53 -3.61 4.82
CA ILE A 12 14.21 -3.15 4.38
C ILE A 12 14.13 -3.29 2.85
N GLU A 13 13.18 -4.07 2.36
CA GLU A 13 12.99 -4.30 0.94
C GLU A 13 12.30 -3.09 0.28
N ILE A 14 12.81 -2.65 -0.87
CA ILE A 14 12.18 -1.59 -1.68
C ILE A 14 11.36 -2.25 -2.79
N ILE A 15 10.05 -1.97 -2.79
CA ILE A 15 9.13 -2.37 -3.85
C ILE A 15 9.02 -1.24 -4.88
N ILE A 16 9.19 -1.59 -6.14
CA ILE A 16 9.15 -0.63 -7.25
C ILE A 16 7.72 -0.47 -7.78
N GLY A 17 7.18 0.75 -7.66
CA GLY A 17 5.89 1.10 -8.22
C GLY A 17 5.93 1.19 -9.75
N LEU A 18 5.10 0.37 -10.42
CA LEU A 18 4.90 0.40 -11.86
C LEU A 18 3.67 1.25 -12.21
N PRO A 19 3.77 2.18 -13.19
CA PRO A 19 2.64 3.02 -13.58
C PRO A 19 1.57 2.26 -14.37
N HIS A 20 1.94 1.12 -14.97
CA HIS A 20 1.06 0.23 -15.73
C HIS A 20 1.75 -1.11 -16.01
N LEU A 21 0.97 -2.11 -16.41
CA LEU A 21 1.44 -3.40 -16.93
C LEU A 21 1.45 -3.47 -18.47
N ARG A 22 1.42 -2.35 -19.19
CA ARG A 22 1.60 -2.38 -20.65
C ARG A 22 3.02 -2.79 -21.01
N GLU A 23 3.16 -3.62 -22.03
CA GLU A 23 4.46 -3.95 -22.62
C GLU A 23 5.23 -2.68 -23.01
N GLY A 24 6.52 -2.66 -22.70
CA GLY A 24 7.38 -1.52 -22.98
C GLY A 24 8.61 -1.43 -22.07
N PRO A 25 9.40 -0.35 -22.22
CA PRO A 25 10.71 -0.22 -21.56
C PRO A 25 10.66 -0.33 -20.03
N ILE A 26 9.67 0.29 -19.40
CA ILE A 26 9.52 0.28 -17.93
C ILE A 26 9.31 -1.14 -17.41
N LEU A 27 8.39 -1.88 -18.02
CA LEU A 27 8.07 -3.26 -17.63
C LEU A 27 9.25 -4.19 -17.91
N ASN A 28 9.88 -4.05 -19.08
CA ASN A 28 11.07 -4.83 -19.45
C ASN A 28 12.23 -4.58 -18.49
N ARG A 29 12.42 -3.34 -18.04
CA ARG A 29 13.44 -3.01 -17.04
C ARG A 29 13.15 -3.66 -15.69
N ALA A 30 11.90 -3.63 -15.23
CA ALA A 30 11.50 -4.31 -14.00
C ALA A 30 11.73 -5.83 -14.06
N ARG A 31 11.39 -6.48 -15.20
CA ARG A 31 11.72 -7.89 -15.45
C ARG A 31 13.23 -8.13 -15.42
N ALA A 32 14.03 -7.31 -16.10
CA ALA A 32 15.48 -7.48 -16.13
C ALA A 32 16.13 -7.30 -14.74
N MET A 33 15.59 -6.42 -13.91
CA MET A 33 16.11 -6.17 -12.55
C MET A 33 15.71 -7.25 -11.53
N GLN A 34 14.67 -8.05 -11.81
CA GLN A 34 14.15 -9.08 -10.90
C GLN A 34 13.84 -8.55 -9.49
N VAL A 35 13.35 -7.31 -9.40
CA VAL A 35 12.92 -6.68 -8.16
C VAL A 35 11.44 -6.91 -7.90
N SER A 36 11.03 -6.82 -6.64
CA SER A 36 9.61 -6.81 -6.28
C SER A 36 8.93 -5.56 -6.81
N THR A 37 7.73 -5.73 -7.35
CA THR A 37 6.99 -4.64 -7.97
C THR A 37 5.60 -4.48 -7.36
N LEU A 38 5.05 -3.29 -7.53
CA LEU A 38 3.70 -2.94 -7.10
C LEU A 38 2.97 -2.21 -8.21
N ILE A 39 1.68 -2.49 -8.36
CA ILE A 39 0.80 -1.69 -9.22
C ILE A 39 -0.35 -1.13 -8.38
N SER A 40 -0.79 0.06 -8.76
CA SER A 40 -2.05 0.61 -8.26
C SER A 40 -3.23 0.03 -9.04
N ALA A 41 -4.32 -0.32 -8.36
CA ALA A 41 -5.54 -0.82 -9.00
C ALA A 41 -6.01 0.09 -10.15
N ASN A 42 -5.86 1.42 -9.98
CA ASN A 42 -6.25 2.38 -11.01
C ASN A 42 -5.49 2.23 -12.33
N ALA A 43 -4.29 1.63 -12.33
CA ALA A 43 -3.54 1.36 -13.57
C ALA A 43 -4.30 0.36 -14.48
N LEU A 44 -5.14 -0.48 -13.88
CA LEU A 44 -5.96 -1.47 -14.57
C LEU A 44 -7.36 -0.93 -14.92
N SER A 45 -7.73 0.27 -14.49
CA SER A 45 -9.05 0.85 -14.78
C SER A 45 -9.33 1.02 -16.28
N ARG A 46 -10.52 0.61 -16.71
CA ARG A 46 -11.13 0.99 -17.98
C ARG A 46 -12.02 2.20 -17.78
N TRP A 47 -11.80 3.25 -18.56
CA TRP A 47 -12.53 4.50 -18.47
C TRP A 47 -13.25 4.79 -19.79
N ASN A 48 -14.53 5.16 -19.71
CA ASN A 48 -15.23 5.81 -20.80
C ASN A 48 -15.22 7.33 -20.57
N ARG A 49 -14.95 8.11 -21.62
CA ARG A 49 -14.94 9.58 -21.57
C ARG A 49 -15.88 10.23 -22.58
N SER A 50 -16.71 9.44 -23.26
CA SER A 50 -17.59 9.95 -24.32
C SER A 50 -18.57 11.02 -23.85
N LYS A 51 -18.90 11.05 -22.54
CA LYS A 51 -19.80 12.02 -21.91
C LYS A 51 -19.11 13.29 -21.40
N GLY A 52 -17.80 13.44 -21.62
CA GLY A 52 -17.02 14.59 -21.14
C GLY A 52 -16.50 14.46 -19.70
N TRP A 53 -16.96 13.47 -18.94
CA TRP A 53 -16.40 13.08 -17.64
C TRP A 53 -15.97 11.60 -17.65
N PRO A 54 -14.95 11.22 -16.85
CA PRO A 54 -14.50 9.84 -16.76
C PRO A 54 -15.53 8.98 -16.01
N GLU A 55 -16.05 7.96 -16.68
CA GLU A 55 -16.92 6.93 -16.12
C GLU A 55 -16.13 5.62 -16.06
N TRP A 56 -15.99 5.05 -14.87
CA TRP A 56 -15.30 3.78 -14.69
C TRP A 56 -16.16 2.63 -15.24
N ARG A 57 -15.52 1.68 -15.94
CA ARG A 57 -16.19 0.61 -16.70
C ARG A 57 -15.62 -0.77 -16.39
N GLY A 58 -15.00 -0.97 -15.23
CA GLY A 58 -14.35 -2.24 -14.87
C GLY A 58 -12.84 -2.27 -15.08
N TRP A 59 -12.25 -3.44 -14.88
CA TRP A 59 -10.82 -3.69 -14.95
C TRP A 59 -10.37 -4.23 -16.32
N ARG A 60 -9.13 -3.91 -16.71
CA ARG A 60 -8.39 -4.52 -17.82
C ARG A 60 -7.56 -5.70 -17.32
N LEU A 61 -8.24 -6.79 -16.96
CA LEU A 61 -7.58 -7.98 -16.39
C LEU A 61 -6.62 -8.65 -17.38
N ASP A 62 -6.84 -8.46 -18.69
CA ASP A 62 -5.95 -8.94 -19.74
C ASP A 62 -4.52 -8.37 -19.64
N LEU A 63 -4.32 -7.23 -18.98
CA LEU A 63 -2.99 -6.66 -18.76
C LEU A 63 -2.19 -7.44 -17.69
N LEU A 64 -2.84 -8.23 -16.84
CA LEU A 64 -2.16 -9.00 -15.79
C LEU A 64 -1.27 -10.10 -16.38
N LYS A 65 -1.56 -10.60 -17.59
CA LYS A 65 -0.68 -11.54 -18.31
C LYS A 65 0.71 -10.96 -18.57
N ASN A 66 0.82 -9.64 -18.66
CA ASN A 66 2.12 -9.00 -18.87
C ASN A 66 2.94 -8.94 -17.57
N ALA A 67 2.38 -9.34 -16.42
CA ALA A 67 3.17 -9.52 -15.20
C ALA A 67 4.12 -10.73 -15.28
N ASP A 68 3.96 -11.60 -16.28
CA ASP A 68 4.86 -12.72 -16.53
C ASP A 68 6.32 -12.26 -16.61
N GLY A 69 7.19 -12.99 -15.91
CA GLY A 69 8.63 -12.69 -15.80
C GLY A 69 9.01 -11.64 -14.75
N LEU A 70 8.04 -11.04 -14.04
CA LEU A 70 8.33 -10.26 -12.84
C LEU A 70 8.63 -11.19 -11.65
N SER A 71 9.54 -10.75 -10.77
CA SER A 71 9.90 -11.49 -9.55
C SER A 71 8.72 -11.61 -8.58
N SER A 72 8.00 -10.50 -8.35
CA SER A 72 6.72 -10.49 -7.64
C SER A 72 5.92 -9.25 -8.01
N LEU A 73 4.60 -9.33 -7.83
CA LEU A 73 3.68 -8.22 -8.04
C LEU A 73 2.73 -8.09 -6.84
N SER A 74 2.70 -6.91 -6.23
CA SER A 74 1.74 -6.53 -5.19
C SER A 74 0.70 -5.54 -5.72
N LEU A 75 -0.46 -5.50 -5.07
CA LEU A 75 -1.57 -4.64 -5.47
C LEU A 75 -1.86 -3.57 -4.42
N ASP A 76 -1.64 -2.31 -4.79
CA ASP A 76 -2.14 -1.13 -4.07
C ASP A 76 -3.60 -0.84 -4.46
N SER A 77 -4.40 -0.40 -3.50
CA SER A 77 -5.84 -0.15 -3.65
C SER A 77 -6.16 1.10 -4.46
N ALA A 78 -5.18 1.97 -4.71
CA ALA A 78 -5.31 3.29 -5.31
C ALA A 78 -6.01 4.35 -4.45
N GLY A 79 -6.06 4.22 -3.12
CA GLY A 79 -6.78 5.14 -2.24
C GLY A 79 -6.44 6.62 -2.42
N PHE A 80 -5.16 6.96 -2.52
CA PHE A 80 -4.74 8.35 -2.79
C PHE A 80 -5.27 8.86 -4.14
N VAL A 81 -5.14 8.06 -5.20
CA VAL A 81 -5.57 8.45 -6.56
C VAL A 81 -7.10 8.57 -6.62
N ALA A 82 -7.82 7.64 -6.00
CA ALA A 82 -9.27 7.64 -5.94
C ALA A 82 -9.80 8.92 -5.26
N LEU A 83 -9.22 9.27 -4.12
CA LEU A 83 -9.66 10.44 -3.36
C LEU A 83 -9.23 11.77 -4.00
N SER A 84 -8.02 11.86 -4.54
CA SER A 84 -7.52 13.09 -5.15
C SER A 84 -8.12 13.39 -6.53
N HIS A 85 -8.40 12.36 -7.35
CA HIS A 85 -8.86 12.56 -8.74
C HIS A 85 -10.35 12.29 -8.95
N TYR A 86 -10.97 11.42 -8.13
CA TYR A 86 -12.35 10.99 -8.31
C TYR A 86 -13.24 11.33 -7.10
N ARG A 87 -12.67 11.95 -6.05
CA ARG A 87 -13.34 12.31 -4.79
C ARG A 87 -13.91 11.10 -4.02
N GLY A 88 -13.44 9.90 -4.34
CA GLY A 88 -13.98 8.64 -3.85
C GLY A 88 -13.57 7.48 -4.75
N TYR A 89 -13.76 6.25 -4.29
CA TYR A 89 -13.56 5.10 -5.15
C TYR A 89 -14.63 5.04 -6.24
N PRO A 90 -14.24 4.94 -7.53
CA PRO A 90 -15.20 4.82 -8.62
C PRO A 90 -15.63 3.36 -8.84
N TRP A 91 -15.13 2.43 -8.02
CA TRP A 91 -15.47 1.01 -7.97
C TRP A 91 -15.92 0.62 -6.55
N ALA A 92 -16.71 -0.43 -6.45
CA ALA A 92 -17.12 -1.02 -5.17
C ALA A 92 -16.03 -1.92 -4.58
N THR A 93 -16.14 -2.21 -3.28
CA THR A 93 -15.24 -3.13 -2.57
C THR A 93 -15.21 -4.51 -3.20
N GLU A 94 -16.37 -5.06 -3.58
CA GLU A 94 -16.45 -6.37 -4.24
C GLU A 94 -15.70 -6.39 -5.58
N GLU A 95 -15.82 -5.32 -6.37
CA GLU A 95 -15.13 -5.21 -7.67
C GLU A 95 -13.61 -5.12 -7.48
N TYR A 96 -13.14 -4.46 -6.42
CA TYR A 96 -11.72 -4.44 -6.07
C TYR A 96 -11.23 -5.83 -5.62
N LEU A 97 -12.02 -6.54 -4.81
CA LEU A 97 -11.66 -7.89 -4.34
C LEU A 97 -11.67 -8.93 -5.47
N ASP A 98 -12.56 -8.78 -6.46
CA ASP A 98 -12.53 -9.61 -7.68
C ASP A 98 -11.24 -9.39 -8.47
N LEU A 99 -10.75 -8.13 -8.54
CA LEU A 99 -9.42 -7.85 -9.08
C LEU A 99 -8.33 -8.54 -8.25
N ALA A 100 -8.36 -8.42 -6.92
CA ALA A 100 -7.36 -9.05 -6.04
C ALA A 100 -7.34 -10.60 -6.14
N ALA A 101 -8.49 -11.21 -6.46
CA ALA A 101 -8.64 -12.65 -6.70
C ALA A 101 -8.17 -13.08 -8.10
N SER A 102 -8.18 -12.18 -9.09
CA SER A 102 -7.88 -12.50 -10.48
C SER A 102 -6.40 -12.81 -10.77
N TYR A 103 -5.51 -12.56 -9.82
CA TYR A 103 -4.07 -12.79 -9.96
C TYR A 103 -3.43 -13.15 -8.62
N PRO A 104 -2.40 -14.02 -8.60
CA PRO A 104 -1.68 -14.38 -7.37
C PRO A 104 -0.71 -13.26 -6.94
N PHE A 105 -1.24 -12.07 -6.63
CA PHE A 105 -0.45 -10.98 -6.07
C PHE A 105 0.25 -11.43 -4.79
N ARG A 106 1.51 -11.05 -4.59
CA ARG A 106 2.28 -11.33 -3.37
C ARG A 106 1.51 -10.92 -2.12
N TRP A 107 0.92 -9.73 -2.18
CA TRP A 107 -0.10 -9.25 -1.25
C TRP A 107 -0.99 -8.25 -1.98
N PHE A 108 -2.18 -7.99 -1.45
CA PHE A 108 -3.02 -6.87 -1.85
C PHE A 108 -3.41 -6.05 -0.62
N ALA A 109 -3.32 -4.73 -0.75
CA ALA A 109 -3.69 -3.81 0.31
C ALA A 109 -5.20 -3.73 0.46
N SER A 110 -5.70 -3.53 1.67
CA SER A 110 -7.07 -3.06 1.84
C SER A 110 -7.27 -1.75 1.07
N MET A 111 -8.50 -1.53 0.60
CA MET A 111 -8.94 -0.17 0.32
C MET A 111 -8.80 0.66 1.60
N ASP A 112 -8.52 1.94 1.43
CA ASP A 112 -8.24 2.86 2.53
C ASP A 112 -8.64 4.29 2.17
N TYR A 113 -8.73 5.14 3.20
CA TYR A 113 -9.02 6.56 3.04
C TYR A 113 -7.87 7.38 3.61
N CYS A 114 -6.94 7.70 2.72
CA CYS A 114 -5.73 8.46 3.06
C CYS A 114 -6.02 9.86 3.64
N VAL A 115 -5.09 10.34 4.46
CA VAL A 115 -5.23 11.53 5.30
C VAL A 115 -4.12 12.54 5.07
N GLU A 116 -3.59 12.62 3.85
CA GLU A 116 -2.68 13.69 3.44
C GLU A 116 -3.36 15.07 3.60
N PRO A 117 -2.61 16.14 3.91
CA PRO A 117 -3.18 17.47 4.12
C PRO A 117 -4.04 17.99 2.97
N GLU A 118 -3.68 17.66 1.72
CA GLU A 118 -4.46 18.05 0.53
C GLU A 118 -5.80 17.32 0.39
N ILE A 119 -5.99 16.20 1.11
CA ILE A 119 -7.18 15.36 1.06
C ILE A 119 -8.01 15.50 2.34
N ALA A 120 -7.36 15.69 3.49
CA ALA A 120 -7.99 15.84 4.80
C ALA A 120 -7.50 17.14 5.49
N PRO A 121 -7.98 18.33 5.11
CA PRO A 121 -7.51 19.61 5.62
C PRO A 121 -7.52 19.74 7.15
N ASP A 122 -8.47 19.12 7.86
CA ASP A 122 -8.65 19.29 9.30
C ASP A 122 -8.73 17.96 10.07
N ARG A 123 -8.81 18.06 11.41
CA ARG A 123 -8.84 16.89 12.31
C ARG A 123 -10.16 16.13 12.27
N GLU A 124 -11.28 16.77 11.92
CA GLU A 124 -12.55 16.09 11.78
C GLU A 124 -12.52 15.18 10.56
N GLU A 125 -12.02 15.70 9.43
CA GLU A 125 -11.87 14.91 8.21
C GLU A 125 -10.84 13.79 8.36
N VAL A 126 -9.74 14.01 9.08
CA VAL A 126 -8.80 12.93 9.44
C VAL A 126 -9.52 11.80 10.21
N ARG A 127 -10.33 12.13 11.21
CA ARG A 127 -11.06 11.14 12.02
C ARG A 127 -12.14 10.39 11.23
N ASP A 128 -12.89 11.09 10.38
CA ASP A 128 -13.87 10.46 9.48
C ASP A 128 -13.18 9.44 8.56
N ARG A 129 -12.07 9.83 7.95
CA ARG A 129 -11.30 8.97 7.04
C ARG A 129 -10.67 7.77 7.74
N ILE A 130 -10.16 7.93 8.96
CA ILE A 130 -9.70 6.81 9.79
C ILE A 130 -10.86 5.85 10.07
N SER A 131 -12.03 6.37 10.45
CA SER A 131 -13.22 5.54 10.71
C SER A 131 -13.67 4.77 9.46
N ARG A 132 -13.64 5.41 8.29
CA ARG A 132 -13.92 4.75 7.00
C ARG A 132 -12.88 3.72 6.63
N THR A 133 -11.61 3.98 6.91
CA THR A 133 -10.50 3.05 6.71
C THR A 133 -10.70 1.80 7.56
N ILE A 134 -11.04 1.94 8.85
CA ILE A 134 -11.33 0.81 9.73
C ILE A 134 -12.50 -0.02 9.19
N ARG A 135 -13.59 0.64 8.78
CA ARG A 135 -14.75 -0.05 8.19
C ARG A 135 -14.36 -0.84 6.95
N VAL A 136 -13.71 -0.20 5.99
CA VAL A 136 -13.40 -0.85 4.71
C VAL A 136 -12.32 -1.94 4.87
N ASN A 137 -11.43 -1.86 5.87
CA ASN A 137 -10.55 -2.97 6.24
C ASN A 137 -11.35 -4.21 6.65
N ARG A 138 -12.38 -4.05 7.48
CA ARG A 138 -13.26 -5.15 7.90
C ARG A 138 -14.06 -5.72 6.73
N ASP A 139 -14.54 -4.87 5.83
CA ASP A 139 -15.25 -5.30 4.62
C ASP A 139 -14.32 -6.07 3.68
N CYS A 140 -13.11 -5.54 3.42
CA CYS A 140 -12.11 -6.23 2.59
C CYS A 140 -11.67 -7.55 3.20
N TRP A 141 -11.47 -7.62 4.52
CA TRP A 141 -11.09 -8.85 5.22
C TRP A 141 -12.13 -9.97 5.06
N ARG A 142 -13.41 -9.65 5.27
CA ARG A 142 -14.52 -10.59 5.07
C ARG A 142 -14.59 -11.06 3.62
N GLY A 143 -14.61 -10.11 2.68
CA GLY A 143 -14.70 -10.46 1.26
C GLY A 143 -13.45 -11.19 0.72
N ALA A 144 -12.28 -11.00 1.35
CA ALA A 144 -11.07 -11.78 1.06
C ALA A 144 -11.18 -13.22 1.59
N HIS A 145 -11.80 -13.43 2.75
CA HIS A 145 -12.11 -14.76 3.26
C HIS A 145 -13.08 -15.51 2.34
N ASP A 146 -14.17 -14.85 1.94
CA ASP A 146 -15.18 -15.44 1.05
C ASP A 146 -14.59 -15.87 -0.31
N ARG A 147 -13.53 -15.18 -0.76
CA ARG A 147 -12.80 -15.49 -2.00
C ARG A 147 -11.61 -16.43 -1.80
N GLY A 148 -11.30 -16.86 -0.58
CA GLY A 148 -10.15 -17.73 -0.28
C GLY A 148 -8.78 -17.06 -0.44
N ILE A 149 -8.72 -15.73 -0.43
CA ILE A 149 -7.50 -14.94 -0.65
C ILE A 149 -7.00 -14.20 0.61
N ALA A 150 -7.63 -14.41 1.76
CA ALA A 150 -7.28 -13.77 3.03
C ALA A 150 -5.80 -13.91 3.43
N HIS A 151 -5.14 -15.01 3.07
CA HIS A 151 -3.71 -15.23 3.32
C HIS A 151 -2.76 -14.23 2.61
N ARG A 152 -3.27 -13.43 1.65
CA ARG A 152 -2.53 -12.38 0.91
C ARG A 152 -2.99 -10.97 1.28
N PHE A 153 -3.96 -10.85 2.19
CA PHE A 153 -4.54 -9.58 2.58
C PHE A 153 -3.57 -8.80 3.46
N MET A 154 -3.44 -7.49 3.19
CA MET A 154 -2.70 -6.55 4.02
C MET A 154 -3.62 -5.42 4.46
N PRO A 155 -4.05 -5.35 5.73
CA PRO A 155 -4.86 -4.25 6.22
C PRO A 155 -4.03 -2.96 6.24
N VAL A 156 -4.67 -1.80 6.06
CA VAL A 156 -3.99 -0.50 5.99
C VAL A 156 -4.44 0.41 7.13
N MET A 157 -3.47 0.93 7.88
CA MET A 157 -3.67 1.91 8.94
C MET A 157 -3.42 3.32 8.41
N GLN A 158 -4.24 4.27 8.85
CA GLN A 158 -4.16 5.67 8.44
C GLN A 158 -4.02 6.58 9.65
N GLY A 159 -3.31 7.70 9.48
CA GLY A 159 -3.14 8.64 10.58
C GLY A 159 -2.29 9.86 10.24
N ARG A 160 -2.51 10.97 10.93
CA ARG A 160 -1.67 12.15 10.84
C ARG A 160 -0.69 12.22 12.01
N VAL A 161 -1.10 11.82 13.21
CA VAL A 161 -0.26 11.77 14.41
C VAL A 161 -0.17 10.33 14.94
N ALA A 162 0.76 10.07 15.86
CA ALA A 162 0.98 8.72 16.41
C ALA A 162 -0.30 8.05 16.94
N SER A 163 -1.10 8.78 17.73
CA SER A 163 -2.34 8.25 18.33
C SER A 163 -3.43 7.89 17.32
N ASP A 164 -3.37 8.42 16.09
CA ASP A 164 -4.28 7.99 15.02
C ASP A 164 -4.00 6.53 14.60
N TYR A 165 -2.72 6.15 14.56
CA TYR A 165 -2.30 4.79 14.23
C TYR A 165 -2.60 3.82 15.37
N GLU A 166 -2.36 4.23 16.62
CA GLU A 166 -2.74 3.49 17.82
C GLU A 166 -4.23 3.15 17.79
N PHE A 167 -5.08 4.15 17.52
CA PHE A 167 -6.53 3.94 17.38
C PHE A 167 -6.89 2.93 16.27
N CYS A 168 -6.21 2.97 15.12
CA CYS A 168 -6.44 1.99 14.06
C CYS A 168 -6.03 0.58 14.49
N ILE A 169 -4.87 0.45 15.15
CA ILE A 169 -4.32 -0.82 15.62
C ILE A 169 -5.26 -1.45 16.64
N ASP A 170 -5.71 -0.69 17.64
CA ASP A 170 -6.69 -1.15 18.62
C ASP A 170 -8.01 -1.58 17.95
N ALA A 171 -8.50 -0.78 17.01
CA ALA A 171 -9.77 -1.04 16.32
C ALA A 171 -9.71 -2.22 15.34
N LEU A 172 -8.52 -2.71 14.97
CA LEU A 172 -8.31 -3.77 13.98
C LEU A 172 -7.46 -4.93 14.52
N GLY A 173 -7.23 -5.00 15.84
CA GLY A 173 -6.35 -6.00 16.46
C GLY A 173 -6.66 -7.44 16.04
N ASP A 174 -7.94 -7.79 15.93
CA ASP A 174 -8.39 -9.12 15.47
C ASP A 174 -7.92 -9.47 14.04
N ILE A 175 -7.81 -8.48 13.17
CA ILE A 175 -7.32 -8.66 11.79
C ILE A 175 -5.79 -8.63 11.79
N ILE A 176 -5.18 -7.74 12.56
CA ILE A 176 -3.72 -7.59 12.64
C ILE A 176 -3.07 -8.89 13.16
N ASP A 177 -3.66 -9.54 14.16
CA ASP A 177 -3.17 -10.80 14.70
C ASP A 177 -3.24 -11.97 13.69
N ALA A 178 -4.10 -11.84 12.67
CA ALA A 178 -4.32 -12.86 11.65
C ALA A 178 -3.43 -12.70 10.40
N VAL A 179 -2.65 -11.61 10.30
CA VAL A 179 -1.85 -11.30 9.10
C VAL A 179 -0.37 -11.05 9.45
N PRO A 180 0.56 -11.44 8.57
CA PRO A 180 2.00 -11.26 8.84
C PRO A 180 2.49 -9.85 8.54
N LEU A 181 1.71 -9.05 7.78
CA LEU A 181 2.11 -7.77 7.25
C LEU A 181 0.93 -6.79 7.27
N ILE A 182 1.16 -5.57 7.77
CA ILE A 182 0.19 -4.47 7.73
C ILE A 182 0.75 -3.27 6.99
N GLY A 183 -0.11 -2.50 6.33
CA GLY A 183 0.24 -1.30 5.59
C GLY A 183 0.11 -0.04 6.45
N ILE A 184 1.08 0.86 6.34
CA ILE A 184 1.09 2.16 7.02
C ILE A 184 0.99 3.27 5.96
N GLY A 185 -0.19 3.88 5.88
CA GLY A 185 -0.55 4.89 4.88
C GLY A 185 -0.12 6.32 5.24
N SER A 186 -0.35 7.27 4.34
CA SER A 186 -0.10 8.71 4.54
C SER A 186 1.35 9.08 4.92
N MET A 187 2.35 8.38 4.37
CA MET A 187 3.76 8.67 4.60
C MET A 187 4.40 9.56 3.51
N CYS A 188 3.87 9.55 2.29
CA CYS A 188 4.50 10.20 1.11
C CYS A 188 4.76 11.71 1.28
N ARG A 189 3.83 12.43 1.90
CA ARG A 189 3.88 13.89 2.13
C ARG A 189 4.50 14.28 3.46
N ARG A 190 4.80 13.31 4.32
CA ARG A 190 5.23 13.55 5.69
C ARG A 190 6.66 14.09 5.74
N PRO A 191 6.98 15.01 6.67
CA PRO A 191 8.36 15.38 6.92
C PRO A 191 9.16 14.17 7.43
N VAL A 192 10.47 14.16 7.22
CA VAL A 192 11.32 13.05 7.66
C VAL A 192 11.41 12.98 9.18
N GLY A 193 11.63 14.13 9.82
CA GLY A 193 11.71 14.27 11.29
C GLY A 193 10.57 15.11 11.87
N GLY A 194 10.65 15.39 13.17
CA GLY A 194 9.58 16.01 13.96
C GLY A 194 8.68 14.96 14.63
N SER A 195 7.84 15.40 15.56
CA SER A 195 6.92 14.52 16.32
C SER A 195 5.96 13.74 15.43
N ASP A 196 5.58 14.33 14.29
CA ASP A 196 4.73 13.71 13.27
C ASP A 196 5.55 13.36 12.01
N GLY A 197 6.87 13.23 12.13
CA GLY A 197 7.74 12.80 11.04
C GLY A 197 7.65 11.31 10.77
N VAL A 198 8.12 10.86 9.60
CA VAL A 198 8.15 9.43 9.24
C VAL A 198 8.83 8.60 10.33
N ILE A 199 9.99 9.06 10.82
CA ILE A 199 10.76 8.35 11.85
C ILE A 199 9.95 8.17 13.13
N ALA A 200 9.39 9.26 13.66
CA ALA A 200 8.65 9.24 14.93
C ALA A 200 7.41 8.33 14.87
N ILE A 201 6.71 8.30 13.72
CA ILE A 201 5.57 7.41 13.52
C ILE A 201 6.02 5.94 13.51
N PHE A 202 7.06 5.58 12.75
CA PHE A 202 7.52 4.19 12.72
C PHE A 202 8.12 3.73 14.06
N GLU A 203 8.85 4.59 14.78
CA GLU A 203 9.31 4.29 16.13
C GLU A 203 8.14 4.10 17.12
N HIS A 204 7.06 4.87 16.96
CA HIS A 204 5.86 4.68 17.78
C HIS A 204 5.16 3.37 17.45
N ILE A 205 4.94 3.08 16.17
CA ILE A 205 4.34 1.83 15.68
C ILE A 205 5.14 0.62 16.19
N ASP A 206 6.46 0.69 16.14
CA ASP A 206 7.33 -0.39 16.62
C ASP A 206 7.12 -0.74 18.09
N ARG A 207 6.89 0.28 18.94
CA ARG A 207 6.64 0.10 20.38
C ARG A 207 5.28 -0.50 20.70
N ILE A 208 4.27 -0.27 19.86
CA ILE A 208 2.88 -0.67 20.15
C ILE A 208 2.46 -1.96 19.45
N LEU A 209 3.13 -2.34 18.35
CA LEU A 209 2.84 -3.61 17.68
C LEU A 209 3.51 -4.78 18.38
N GLY A 210 2.79 -5.90 18.48
CA GLY A 210 3.33 -7.15 19.00
C GLY A 210 4.55 -7.66 18.22
N GLU A 211 5.35 -8.51 18.86
CA GLU A 211 6.47 -9.18 18.21
C GLU A 211 5.99 -10.01 17.02
N GLY A 212 6.63 -9.87 15.86
CA GLY A 212 6.35 -10.67 14.66
C GLY A 212 5.44 -10.04 13.61
N THR A 213 4.69 -8.97 13.92
CA THR A 213 3.91 -8.23 12.91
C THR A 213 4.81 -7.31 12.10
N MET A 214 4.99 -7.57 10.81
CA MET A 214 5.78 -6.68 9.97
C MET A 214 4.94 -5.54 9.40
N VAL A 215 5.61 -4.46 8.97
CA VAL A 215 4.94 -3.33 8.32
C VAL A 215 5.45 -3.06 6.90
N HIS A 216 4.54 -2.61 6.05
CA HIS A 216 4.79 -2.00 4.76
C HIS A 216 4.59 -0.49 4.86
N GLY A 217 5.60 0.30 4.51
CA GLY A 217 5.51 1.77 4.48
C GLY A 217 5.16 2.30 3.10
N PHE A 218 3.97 2.91 2.95
CA PHE A 218 3.51 3.40 1.65
C PHE A 218 4.14 4.74 1.24
N GLY A 219 4.78 4.80 0.08
CA GLY A 219 5.30 6.03 -0.51
C GLY A 219 6.51 6.63 0.21
N ILE A 220 7.29 5.82 0.92
CA ILE A 220 8.51 6.25 1.60
C ILE A 220 9.62 6.44 0.55
N LYS A 221 10.15 7.66 0.47
CA LYS A 221 11.24 7.99 -0.45
C LYS A 221 12.51 7.26 -0.03
N GLY A 222 13.28 6.76 -1.01
CA GLY A 222 14.53 6.02 -0.74
C GLY A 222 15.55 6.78 0.10
N THR A 223 15.57 8.11 0.04
CA THR A 223 16.44 8.95 0.88
C THR A 223 16.13 8.85 2.38
N VAL A 224 14.89 8.49 2.74
CA VAL A 224 14.42 8.32 4.12
C VAL A 224 14.83 6.96 4.70
N LEU A 225 15.11 5.95 3.86
CA LEU A 225 15.46 4.60 4.32
C LEU A 225 16.69 4.57 5.23
N SER A 226 17.70 5.40 4.92
CA SER A 226 18.90 5.53 5.77
C SER A 226 18.61 6.01 7.20
N LYS A 227 17.46 6.66 7.40
CA LYS A 227 16.98 7.18 8.69
C LYS A 227 16.08 6.20 9.43
N LEU A 228 15.64 5.12 8.77
CA LEU A 228 14.85 4.04 9.36
C LEU A 228 15.74 2.85 9.80
N ARG A 229 17.06 3.02 9.79
CA ARG A 229 18.01 2.03 10.31
C ARG A 229 17.72 1.75 11.78
N GLY A 230 17.75 0.47 12.16
CA GLY A 230 17.35 -0.04 13.47
C GLY A 230 15.94 -0.61 13.50
N LEU A 231 15.09 -0.24 12.53
CA LEU A 231 13.71 -0.74 12.42
C LEU A 231 13.56 -1.87 11.38
N GLU A 232 14.66 -2.49 10.94
CA GLU A 232 14.66 -3.62 10.00
C GLU A 232 13.86 -4.83 10.51
N HIS A 233 13.76 -4.97 11.83
CA HIS A 233 12.99 -6.02 12.48
C HIS A 233 11.47 -5.77 12.46
N ARG A 234 11.04 -4.56 12.07
CA ARG A 234 9.65 -4.13 12.01
C ARG A 234 9.20 -3.81 10.59
N ILE A 235 10.01 -3.04 9.86
CA ILE A 235 9.70 -2.58 8.50
C ILE A 235 10.22 -3.62 7.51
N GLN A 236 9.32 -4.43 6.95
CA GLN A 236 9.71 -5.43 5.96
C GLN A 236 9.90 -4.81 4.59
N THR A 237 8.96 -3.96 4.17
CA THR A 237 8.96 -3.38 2.83
C THR A 237 8.57 -1.91 2.87
N VAL A 238 9.01 -1.16 1.87
CA VAL A 238 8.47 0.15 1.52
C VAL A 238 8.23 0.20 0.03
N ASP A 239 7.30 1.03 -0.43
CA ASP A 239 7.20 1.35 -1.86
C ASP A 239 7.59 2.81 -2.14
N SER A 240 8.10 3.02 -3.34
CA SER A 240 8.35 4.34 -3.88
C SER A 240 7.92 4.40 -5.33
N GLN A 241 7.07 5.38 -5.65
CA GLN A 241 6.70 5.73 -7.02
C GLN A 241 7.83 6.48 -7.78
N ALA A 242 9.01 6.66 -7.17
CA ALA A 242 10.13 7.39 -7.77
C ALA A 242 10.60 6.78 -9.09
N PHE A 243 10.50 5.44 -9.25
CA PHE A 243 10.88 4.77 -10.50
C PHE A 243 9.97 5.21 -11.66
N GLY A 244 8.66 5.25 -11.45
CA GLY A 244 7.73 5.75 -12.47
C GLY A 244 7.97 7.21 -12.86
N ILE A 245 8.47 8.06 -11.95
CA ILE A 245 8.78 9.46 -12.25
C ILE A 245 10.12 9.61 -12.97
N ALA A 246 11.18 8.94 -12.51
CA ALA A 246 12.49 8.98 -13.15
C ALA A 246 12.46 8.40 -14.57
N SER A 247 11.77 7.28 -14.79
CA SER A 247 11.58 6.69 -16.12
C SER A 247 10.73 7.55 -17.05
N ARG A 248 9.81 8.39 -16.52
CA ARG A 248 9.07 9.40 -17.31
C ARG A 248 9.93 10.58 -17.75
N ILE A 249 11.02 10.85 -17.03
CA ILE A 249 11.99 11.90 -17.36
C ILE A 249 12.99 11.39 -18.39
N GLU A 250 13.45 10.14 -18.28
CA GLU A 250 14.37 9.51 -19.25
C GLU A 250 13.70 9.12 -20.58
N ALA A 251 12.37 8.97 -20.61
CA ALA A 251 11.60 8.67 -21.82
C ALA A 251 11.09 9.94 -22.56
N ARG A 252 11.58 11.13 -22.20
CA ARG A 252 11.39 12.39 -22.91
C ARG A 252 12.68 12.78 -23.63
#